data_AF-G2G0I8-F1
#
_entry.id   AF-G2G0I8-F1
#
_cell.length_a   1.000
_cell.length_b   1.000
_cell.length_c   1.000
_cell.angle_alpha   90.00
_cell.angle_beta   90.00
_cell.angle_gamma   90.00
#
_symmetry.space_group_name_H-M   'P 1'
#
loop_
_entity.id
_entity.type
_entity.pdbx_description
1 polymer ?
#
loop_
_entity_poly.entity_id
_entity_poly.type
_entity_poly.pdbx_seq_one_letter_code
_entity_poly.pdbx_strand_id
1 'polypeptide(L)'
;MKEKANQLDYDLIEILDKTMLITFLRIDRETLPEGLYCYDLRHGDDGTACTLENAVLVNHFGTVISKEPCDFNGKTFIEIEDSLNFLSVPSISLQDYMAKTVNELIENETDLKKLRVLIVEPEKPPYVAEIENNLRSLQEMVSGNIQYVGLDRDTFFYCNEEGKLLGLPGNRKLDNGDIVAGTFIICREDGTGEEASLTDEQIEKYMRRFWEPELYTVQEVEDTSYVSVKSYNSSDDFLKALFNDEDEDEDEMEL
;
A
#
# COMPACT_ATOMS: atom_id res chain seq x y z
N MET A 1 -25.06 -15.20 1.53
CA MET A 1 -25.00 -15.89 0.22
C MET A 1 -23.68 -16.65 0.17
N LYS A 2 -23.57 -17.75 -0.57
CA LYS A 2 -22.30 -18.47 -0.75
C LYS A 2 -21.86 -18.28 -2.20
N GLU A 3 -20.62 -17.86 -2.41
CA GLU A 3 -20.04 -17.64 -3.73
C GLU A 3 -19.42 -18.92 -4.28
N LYS A 4 -19.39 -19.06 -5.60
CA LYS A 4 -18.74 -20.20 -6.23
C LYS A 4 -17.23 -20.05 -6.14
N ALA A 5 -16.56 -21.07 -5.61
CA ALA A 5 -15.14 -21.01 -5.29
C ALA A 5 -14.28 -20.76 -6.54
N ASN A 6 -14.67 -21.30 -7.69
CA ASN A 6 -13.96 -21.15 -8.97
C ASN A 6 -14.25 -19.85 -9.73
N GLN A 7 -15.00 -18.90 -9.14
CA GLN A 7 -15.32 -17.60 -9.73
C GLN A 7 -14.77 -16.43 -8.91
N LEU A 8 -13.88 -16.73 -7.97
CA LEU A 8 -13.24 -15.75 -7.10
C LEU A 8 -11.73 -15.74 -7.34
N ASP A 9 -11.15 -14.59 -7.07
CA ASP A 9 -9.72 -14.44 -6.79
C ASP A 9 -9.52 -14.34 -5.28
N TYR A 10 -8.35 -14.78 -4.83
CA TYR A 10 -8.04 -14.95 -3.41
C TYR A 10 -6.69 -14.35 -3.08
N ASP A 11 -6.60 -13.70 -1.93
CA ASP A 11 -5.30 -13.31 -1.38
C ASP A 11 -4.58 -14.53 -0.81
N LEU A 12 -3.27 -14.41 -0.61
CA LEU A 12 -2.49 -15.47 0.02
C LEU A 12 -2.10 -15.08 1.44
N ILE A 13 -2.19 -16.05 2.33
CA ILE A 13 -1.78 -15.93 3.73
C ILE A 13 -0.91 -17.11 4.13
N GLU A 14 -0.14 -16.95 5.19
CA GLU A 14 0.60 -18.03 5.83
C GLU A 14 -0.01 -18.37 7.20
N ILE A 15 -0.36 -19.64 7.39
CA ILE A 15 -0.82 -20.21 8.66
C ILE A 15 -0.13 -21.57 8.84
N LEU A 16 0.49 -21.82 10.00
CA LEU A 16 1.19 -23.08 10.31
C LEU A 16 2.30 -23.43 9.30
N ASP A 17 3.10 -22.43 8.89
CA ASP A 17 4.13 -22.57 7.83
C ASP A 17 3.58 -23.08 6.49
N LYS A 18 2.27 -22.95 6.27
CA LYS A 18 1.59 -23.31 5.03
C LYS A 18 0.99 -22.07 4.41
N THR A 19 1.34 -21.83 3.15
CA THR A 19 0.66 -20.85 2.33
C THR A 19 -0.73 -21.35 1.96
N MET A 20 -1.74 -20.52 2.16
CA MET A 20 -3.14 -20.81 1.91
C MET A 20 -3.80 -19.63 1.20
N LEU A 21 -4.91 -19.90 0.50
CA LEU A 21 -5.76 -18.85 -0.04
C LEU A 21 -6.71 -18.34 1.04
N ILE A 22 -7.04 -17.05 1.01
CA ILE A 22 -8.09 -16.44 1.83
C ILE A 22 -9.05 -15.61 0.98
N THR A 23 -10.32 -15.64 1.36
CA THR A 23 -11.33 -14.66 0.96
C THR A 23 -12.18 -14.29 2.16
N PHE A 24 -12.65 -13.04 2.25
CA PHE A 24 -13.59 -12.60 3.29
C PHE A 24 -15.04 -13.03 3.01
N LEU A 25 -15.28 -13.68 1.88
CA LEU A 25 -16.60 -14.20 1.50
C LEU A 25 -16.78 -15.63 1.98
N ARG A 26 -18.05 -16.06 2.10
CA ARG A 26 -18.38 -17.46 2.28
C ARG A 26 -18.44 -18.15 0.93
N ILE A 27 -17.80 -19.31 0.80
CA ILE A 27 -17.82 -20.09 -0.43
C ILE A 27 -18.80 -21.26 -0.38
N ASP A 28 -19.31 -21.64 -1.54
CA ASP A 28 -19.99 -22.91 -1.75
C ASP A 28 -18.96 -24.02 -1.88
N ARG A 29 -18.77 -24.77 -0.80
CA ARG A 29 -17.76 -25.83 -0.71
C ARG A 29 -17.98 -26.97 -1.69
N GLU A 30 -19.19 -27.13 -2.24
CA GLU A 30 -19.47 -28.11 -3.31
C GLU A 30 -18.81 -27.74 -4.64
N THR A 31 -18.41 -26.48 -4.80
CA THR A 31 -17.72 -25.98 -6.00
C THR A 31 -16.20 -26.03 -5.86
N LEU A 32 -15.68 -26.52 -4.74
CA LEU A 32 -14.25 -26.64 -4.50
C LEU A 32 -13.69 -27.86 -5.27
N PRO A 33 -12.60 -27.69 -6.04
CA PRO A 33 -11.93 -28.81 -6.71
C PRO A 33 -11.43 -29.89 -5.75
N GLU A 34 -11.34 -31.13 -6.22
CA GLU A 34 -10.72 -32.23 -5.47
C GLU A 34 -9.25 -31.92 -5.15
N GLY A 35 -8.79 -32.40 -3.99
CA GLY A 35 -7.42 -32.19 -3.51
C GLY A 35 -7.20 -30.89 -2.73
N LEU A 36 -8.23 -30.06 -2.58
CA LEU A 36 -8.21 -28.86 -1.73
C LEU A 36 -9.02 -29.06 -0.45
N TYR A 37 -8.58 -28.39 0.61
CA TYR A 37 -9.18 -28.42 1.94
C TYR A 37 -9.66 -27.02 2.29
N CYS A 38 -10.89 -26.92 2.81
CA CYS A 38 -11.51 -25.63 3.11
C CYS A 38 -11.87 -25.52 4.59
N TYR A 39 -11.48 -24.39 5.17
CA TYR A 39 -11.62 -24.03 6.57
C TYR A 39 -12.21 -22.61 6.67
N ASP A 40 -12.64 -22.22 7.86
CA ASP A 40 -13.10 -20.87 8.15
C ASP A 40 -12.24 -20.26 9.25
N LEU A 41 -11.94 -18.96 9.13
CA LEU A 41 -11.40 -18.14 10.20
C LEU A 41 -12.56 -17.51 10.98
N ARG A 42 -12.42 -17.47 12.30
CA ARG A 42 -13.31 -16.75 13.22
C ARG A 42 -12.66 -15.45 13.66
N HIS A 43 -13.46 -14.41 13.86
CA HIS A 43 -13.00 -13.20 14.53
C HIS A 43 -13.34 -13.16 16.03
N GLY A 44 -12.46 -12.53 16.80
CA GLY A 44 -12.67 -12.18 18.20
C GLY A 44 -13.54 -10.93 18.38
N ASP A 45 -13.67 -10.50 19.63
CA ASP A 45 -14.43 -9.30 20.00
C ASP A 45 -13.76 -7.99 19.55
N ASP A 46 -12.46 -8.04 19.29
CA ASP A 46 -11.64 -6.95 18.72
C ASP A 46 -11.73 -6.85 17.19
N GLY A 47 -12.45 -7.78 16.55
CA GLY A 47 -12.61 -7.84 15.09
C GLY A 47 -11.44 -8.51 14.35
N THR A 48 -10.42 -9.01 15.06
CA THR A 48 -9.27 -9.69 14.45
C THR A 48 -9.50 -11.20 14.35
N ALA A 49 -8.83 -11.86 13.42
CA ALA A 49 -8.91 -13.33 13.29
C ALA A 49 -8.23 -14.01 14.48
N CYS A 50 -8.94 -14.94 15.13
CA CYS A 50 -8.46 -15.58 16.37
C CYS A 50 -8.39 -17.11 16.32
N THR A 51 -9.20 -17.76 15.47
CA THR A 51 -9.15 -19.22 15.30
C THR A 51 -9.36 -19.64 13.85
N LEU A 52 -8.65 -20.70 13.44
CA LEU A 52 -8.94 -21.48 12.24
C LEU A 52 -9.76 -22.71 12.64
N GLU A 53 -10.92 -22.91 12.00
CA GLU A 53 -11.89 -23.98 12.31
C GLU A 53 -12.34 -24.71 11.04
N ASN A 54 -12.89 -25.91 11.18
CA ASN A 54 -13.49 -26.63 10.04
C ASN A 54 -14.65 -25.84 9.42
N ALA A 55 -15.49 -25.20 10.23
CA ALA A 55 -16.57 -24.33 9.77
C ALA A 55 -17.01 -23.39 10.90
N VAL A 56 -17.19 -22.12 10.58
CA VAL A 56 -17.59 -21.07 11.53
C VAL A 56 -18.98 -20.58 11.17
N LEU A 57 -19.95 -20.80 12.06
CA LEU A 57 -21.34 -20.35 11.87
C LEU A 57 -21.55 -18.88 12.21
N VAL A 58 -20.97 -18.44 13.33
CA VAL A 58 -21.10 -17.08 13.88
C VAL A 58 -19.71 -16.48 14.00
N ASN A 59 -19.57 -15.18 13.80
CA ASN A 59 -18.28 -14.46 13.79
C ASN A 59 -17.31 -14.97 12.73
N HIS A 60 -17.81 -15.24 11.52
CA HIS A 60 -16.97 -15.63 10.39
C HIS A 60 -16.14 -14.42 9.94
N PHE A 61 -14.83 -14.60 9.92
CA PHE A 61 -13.87 -13.61 9.45
C PHE A 61 -13.55 -13.82 7.97
N GLY A 62 -13.28 -15.06 7.59
CA GLY A 62 -12.91 -15.41 6.22
C GLY A 62 -12.93 -16.91 5.97
N THR A 63 -12.88 -17.30 4.71
CA THR A 63 -12.75 -18.69 4.27
C THR A 63 -11.30 -18.91 3.82
N VAL A 64 -10.69 -19.99 4.28
CA VAL A 64 -9.31 -20.37 3.96
C VAL A 64 -9.28 -21.67 3.16
N ILE A 65 -8.41 -21.75 2.15
CA ILE A 65 -8.28 -22.93 1.29
C ILE A 65 -6.80 -23.37 1.24
N SER A 66 -6.55 -24.63 1.57
CA SER A 66 -5.21 -25.23 1.59
C SER A 66 -5.09 -26.40 0.61
N LYS A 67 -3.88 -26.62 0.09
CA LYS A 67 -3.53 -27.83 -0.68
C LYS A 67 -3.35 -29.06 0.20
N GLU A 68 -3.10 -28.84 1.49
CA GLU A 68 -2.86 -29.88 2.46
C GLU A 68 -3.82 -29.75 3.64
N PRO A 69 -4.21 -30.87 4.26
CA PRO A 69 -5.02 -30.79 5.45
C PRO A 69 -4.24 -30.09 6.58
N CYS A 70 -4.95 -29.23 7.32
CA CYS A 70 -4.46 -28.70 8.59
C CYS A 70 -4.63 -29.75 9.68
N ASP A 71 -3.57 -29.98 10.46
CA ASP A 71 -3.64 -30.85 11.64
C ASP A 71 -4.10 -30.03 12.86
N PHE A 72 -5.26 -30.38 13.39
CA PHE A 72 -5.83 -29.74 14.57
C PHE A 72 -5.31 -30.32 15.89
N ASN A 73 -4.39 -31.30 15.85
CA ASN A 73 -3.82 -31.96 17.04
C ASN A 73 -4.90 -32.48 18.00
N GLY A 74 -6.00 -33.03 17.45
CA GLY A 74 -7.14 -33.53 18.23
C GLY A 74 -8.10 -32.46 18.78
N LYS A 75 -7.87 -31.17 18.49
CA LYS A 75 -8.79 -30.07 18.78
C LYS A 75 -9.80 -29.87 17.64
N THR A 76 -10.76 -28.96 17.84
CA THR A 76 -11.69 -28.52 16.78
C THR A 76 -11.26 -27.22 16.10
N PHE A 77 -10.25 -26.55 16.65
CA PHE A 77 -9.72 -25.28 16.18
C PHE A 77 -8.20 -25.18 16.39
N ILE A 78 -7.57 -24.29 15.64
CA ILE A 78 -6.19 -23.84 15.83
C ILE A 78 -6.26 -22.36 16.23
N GLU A 79 -5.51 -21.95 17.26
CA GLU A 79 -5.42 -20.56 17.71
C GLU A 79 -4.48 -19.77 16.78
N ILE A 80 -4.86 -18.54 16.50
CA ILE A 80 -4.07 -17.56 15.75
C ILE A 80 -3.53 -16.57 16.78
N GLU A 81 -2.26 -16.72 17.16
CA GLU A 81 -1.63 -15.91 18.23
C GLU A 81 -1.24 -14.51 17.75
N ASP A 82 -0.81 -14.40 16.50
CA ASP A 82 -0.38 -13.16 15.83
C ASP A 82 -1.39 -12.75 14.75
N SER A 83 -1.29 -11.49 14.30
CA SER A 83 -2.01 -11.03 13.11
C SER A 83 -1.76 -11.95 11.91
N LEU A 84 -2.77 -12.14 11.06
CA LEU A 84 -2.63 -12.93 9.83
C LEU A 84 -1.48 -12.40 8.97
N ASN A 85 -0.58 -13.28 8.60
CA ASN A 85 0.53 -12.97 7.71
C ASN A 85 0.06 -13.02 6.25
N PHE A 86 -0.31 -11.87 5.68
CA PHE A 86 -0.66 -11.75 4.26
C PHE A 86 0.62 -11.71 3.42
N LEU A 87 0.66 -12.56 2.39
CA LEU A 87 1.71 -12.49 1.38
C LEU A 87 1.41 -11.33 0.44
N SER A 88 2.38 -10.47 0.22
CA SER A 88 2.28 -9.30 -0.65
C SER A 88 2.36 -9.66 -2.13
N VAL A 89 1.48 -10.56 -2.59
CA VAL A 89 1.35 -10.98 -3.98
C VAL A 89 -0.06 -10.68 -4.48
N PRO A 90 -0.27 -10.44 -5.78
CA PRO A 90 -1.62 -10.24 -6.33
C PRO A 90 -2.55 -11.41 -5.99
N SER A 91 -3.84 -11.13 -5.83
CA SER A 91 -4.84 -12.18 -5.64
C SER A 91 -4.81 -13.14 -6.83
N ILE A 92 -5.01 -14.43 -6.58
CA ILE A 92 -4.92 -15.48 -7.60
C ILE A 92 -6.20 -16.32 -7.69
N SER A 93 -6.39 -16.95 -8.84
CA SER A 93 -7.45 -17.93 -9.05
C SER A 93 -7.15 -19.25 -8.34
N LEU A 94 -8.19 -20.04 -8.04
CA LEU A 94 -8.01 -21.42 -7.58
C LEU A 94 -7.18 -22.28 -8.54
N GLN A 95 -7.32 -22.05 -9.84
CA GLN A 95 -6.61 -22.84 -10.85
C GLN A 95 -5.11 -22.55 -10.80
N ASP A 96 -4.72 -21.29 -10.67
CA ASP A 96 -3.32 -20.89 -10.51
C ASP A 96 -2.75 -21.43 -9.21
N TYR A 97 -3.51 -21.32 -8.11
CA TYR A 97 -3.10 -21.88 -6.83
C TYR A 97 -2.82 -23.37 -6.96
N MET A 98 -3.72 -24.16 -7.58
CA MET A 98 -3.50 -25.60 -7.76
C MET A 98 -2.30 -25.93 -8.65
N ALA A 99 -2.10 -25.18 -9.74
CA ALA A 99 -1.11 -25.48 -10.76
C ALA A 99 0.32 -25.08 -10.38
N LYS A 100 0.49 -24.01 -9.62
CA LYS A 100 1.79 -23.40 -9.33
C LYS A 100 2.27 -23.74 -7.93
N THR A 101 3.57 -23.93 -7.74
CA THR A 101 4.16 -23.95 -6.38
C THR A 101 4.09 -22.54 -5.76
N VAL A 102 4.17 -22.44 -4.43
CA VAL A 102 4.25 -21.11 -3.77
C VAL A 102 5.47 -20.36 -4.28
N ASN A 103 6.60 -21.04 -4.44
CA ASN A 103 7.78 -20.45 -5.05
C ASN A 103 7.48 -20.00 -6.48
N GLU A 104 6.77 -20.73 -7.33
CA GLU A 104 6.39 -20.22 -8.66
C GLU A 104 5.38 -19.06 -8.59
N LEU A 105 4.50 -19.01 -7.59
CA LEU A 105 3.58 -17.88 -7.38
C LEU A 105 4.36 -16.62 -6.96
N ILE A 106 5.42 -16.78 -6.16
CA ILE A 106 6.34 -15.74 -5.72
C ILE A 106 7.45 -15.46 -6.76
N GLU A 107 7.85 -16.43 -7.57
CA GLU A 107 8.92 -16.34 -8.58
C GLU A 107 8.37 -15.89 -9.94
N ASN A 108 7.06 -15.97 -10.18
CA ASN A 108 6.43 -15.23 -11.29
C ASN A 108 6.40 -13.71 -11.04
N GLU A 109 6.92 -13.25 -9.90
CA GLU A 109 7.39 -11.88 -9.66
C GLU A 109 8.86 -11.66 -10.10
N THR A 110 9.60 -12.64 -10.64
CA THR A 110 10.95 -12.35 -11.19
C THR A 110 10.95 -11.67 -12.56
N ASP A 111 9.76 -11.29 -13.04
CA ASP A 111 9.55 -10.23 -14.03
C ASP A 111 8.99 -8.94 -13.36
N LEU A 112 9.26 -8.73 -12.06
CA LEU A 112 9.05 -7.46 -11.37
C LEU A 112 9.75 -6.39 -12.22
N LYS A 113 8.94 -5.59 -12.90
CA LYS A 113 9.37 -4.47 -13.72
C LYS A 113 10.20 -3.57 -12.83
N LYS A 114 11.52 -3.72 -12.89
CA LYS A 114 12.42 -2.87 -12.11
C LYS A 114 12.23 -1.44 -12.58
N LEU A 115 11.97 -0.56 -11.63
CA LEU A 115 11.82 0.85 -11.90
C LEU A 115 13.15 1.53 -11.67
N ARG A 116 13.60 2.25 -12.68
CA ARG A 116 14.67 3.22 -12.53
C ARG A 116 14.08 4.49 -11.91
N VAL A 117 14.41 4.74 -10.67
CA VAL A 117 13.87 5.81 -9.83
C VAL A 117 14.96 6.76 -9.35
N LEU A 118 14.55 7.89 -8.79
CA LEU A 118 15.46 8.78 -8.06
C LEU A 118 15.12 8.74 -6.57
N ILE A 119 16.08 8.34 -5.75
CA ILE A 119 15.93 8.29 -4.30
C ILE A 119 16.49 9.58 -3.70
N VAL A 120 15.70 10.19 -2.82
CA VAL A 120 16.10 11.39 -2.09
C VAL A 120 16.01 11.07 -0.60
N GLU A 121 17.16 10.87 0.03
CA GLU A 121 17.28 10.68 1.46
C GLU A 121 17.54 12.03 2.17
N PRO A 122 17.09 12.19 3.43
CA PRO A 122 17.45 13.33 4.26
C PRO A 122 18.98 13.50 4.34
N GLU A 123 19.44 14.75 4.33
CA GLU A 123 20.86 15.12 4.50
C GLU A 123 21.83 14.58 3.42
N LYS A 124 21.32 13.94 2.37
CA LYS A 124 22.12 13.36 1.28
C LYS A 124 21.73 13.92 -0.08
N PRO A 125 22.66 13.96 -1.05
CA PRO A 125 22.31 14.23 -2.43
C PRO A 125 21.49 13.06 -3.00
N PRO A 126 20.60 13.33 -3.97
CA PRO A 126 19.78 12.32 -4.62
C PRO A 126 20.65 11.37 -5.46
N TYR A 127 20.17 10.15 -5.65
CA TYR A 127 20.84 9.15 -6.49
C TYR A 127 19.86 8.27 -7.24
N VAL A 128 20.30 7.76 -8.38
CA VAL A 128 19.53 6.85 -9.22
C VAL A 128 19.64 5.43 -8.68
N ALA A 129 18.52 4.73 -8.62
CA ALA A 129 18.48 3.32 -8.24
C ALA A 129 17.51 2.53 -9.12
N GLU A 130 17.71 1.22 -9.16
CA GLU A 130 16.71 0.27 -9.67
C GLU A 130 16.04 -0.40 -8.48
N ILE A 131 14.71 -0.27 -8.39
CA ILE A 131 13.92 -0.85 -7.32
C ILE A 131 12.87 -1.80 -7.90
N GLU A 132 12.41 -2.74 -7.09
CA GLU A 132 11.30 -3.61 -7.47
C GLU A 132 9.98 -2.83 -7.42
N ASN A 133 9.11 -3.02 -8.44
CA ASN A 133 7.79 -2.39 -8.45
C ASN A 133 6.78 -3.20 -7.63
N ASN A 134 7.00 -3.29 -6.32
CA ASN A 134 6.04 -3.89 -5.39
C ASN A 134 5.87 -3.00 -4.14
N LEU A 135 4.68 -3.09 -3.54
CA LEU A 135 4.30 -2.28 -2.38
C LEU A 135 5.28 -2.43 -1.22
N ARG A 136 5.76 -3.66 -0.97
CA ARG A 136 6.68 -3.96 0.12
C ARG A 136 8.01 -3.20 -0.04
N SER A 137 8.62 -3.25 -1.23
CA SER A 137 9.87 -2.56 -1.51
C SER A 137 9.75 -1.05 -1.32
N LEU A 138 8.63 -0.47 -1.75
CA LEU A 138 8.34 0.95 -1.56
C LEU A 138 8.16 1.30 -0.08
N GLN A 139 7.36 0.50 0.67
CA GLN A 139 7.12 0.71 2.10
C GLN A 139 8.40 0.56 2.94
N GLU A 140 9.25 -0.41 2.63
CA GLU A 140 10.55 -0.59 3.29
C GLU A 140 11.45 0.63 3.07
N MET A 141 11.49 1.16 1.84
CA MET A 141 12.31 2.34 1.51
C MET A 141 11.83 3.63 2.17
N VAL A 142 10.51 3.86 2.26
CA VAL A 142 9.97 5.05 2.94
C VAL A 142 9.76 4.84 4.44
N SER A 143 10.05 3.64 4.95
CA SER A 143 9.91 3.27 6.37
C SER A 143 8.47 3.38 6.91
N GLY A 144 7.48 3.00 6.11
CA GLY A 144 6.07 3.05 6.52
C GLY A 144 5.09 2.93 5.36
N ASN A 145 3.83 3.28 5.60
CA ASN A 145 2.83 3.33 4.54
C ASN A 145 3.19 4.38 3.50
N ILE A 146 2.91 4.09 2.23
CA ILE A 146 3.25 4.98 1.12
C ILE A 146 2.13 6.00 0.89
N GLN A 147 2.53 7.25 0.66
CA GLN A 147 1.67 8.29 0.13
C GLN A 147 2.17 8.70 -1.25
N TYR A 148 1.24 8.83 -2.20
CA TYR A 148 1.50 9.36 -3.53
C TYR A 148 1.41 10.89 -3.52
N VAL A 149 2.44 11.58 -4.02
CA VAL A 149 2.46 13.05 -4.14
C VAL A 149 2.90 13.46 -5.56
N GLY A 150 2.04 14.17 -6.28
CA GLY A 150 2.33 14.64 -7.63
C GLY A 150 3.39 15.75 -7.65
N LEU A 151 4.29 15.70 -8.64
CA LEU A 151 5.29 16.76 -8.89
C LEU A 151 4.98 17.54 -10.17
N ASP A 152 4.65 16.84 -11.26
CA ASP A 152 4.24 17.43 -12.52
C ASP A 152 3.29 16.50 -13.29
N ARG A 153 3.20 16.65 -14.61
CA ARG A 153 2.24 15.94 -15.46
C ARG A 153 2.38 14.42 -15.40
N ASP A 154 3.60 13.91 -15.35
CA ASP A 154 3.88 12.47 -15.41
C ASP A 154 4.88 12.01 -14.34
N THR A 155 5.32 12.91 -13.47
CA THR A 155 6.24 12.61 -12.36
C THR A 155 5.55 12.82 -11.02
N PHE A 156 5.81 11.91 -10.10
CA PHE A 156 5.34 11.94 -8.73
C PHE A 156 6.40 11.34 -7.80
N PHE A 157 6.16 11.33 -6.50
CA PHE A 157 6.96 10.55 -5.57
C PHE A 157 6.13 9.80 -4.53
N TYR A 158 6.73 8.74 -4.01
CA TYR A 158 6.26 8.09 -2.78
C TYR A 158 7.03 8.61 -1.57
N CYS A 159 6.33 8.91 -0.49
CA CYS A 159 6.90 9.18 0.82
C CYS A 159 6.13 8.43 1.90
N ASN A 160 6.57 8.54 3.15
CA ASN A 160 5.86 8.00 4.29
C ASN A 160 4.60 8.84 4.58
N GLU A 161 3.42 8.21 4.55
CA GLU A 161 2.12 8.86 4.84
C GLU A 161 2.08 9.51 6.23
N GLU A 162 2.72 8.89 7.21
CA GLU A 162 2.76 9.37 8.59
C GLU A 162 4.11 10.05 8.92
N GLY A 163 4.97 10.32 7.93
CA GLY A 163 6.36 10.71 8.16
C GLY A 163 6.52 11.89 9.12
N LYS A 164 5.69 12.92 8.99
CA LYS A 164 5.68 14.07 9.91
C LYS A 164 5.18 13.70 11.30
N LEU A 165 4.11 12.91 11.38
CA LEU A 165 3.51 12.46 12.64
C LEU A 165 4.45 11.55 13.44
N LEU A 166 5.29 10.78 12.74
CA LEU A 166 6.32 9.93 13.30
C LEU A 166 7.61 10.69 13.63
N GLY A 167 7.69 11.99 13.33
CA GLY A 167 8.87 12.82 13.59
C GLY A 167 10.07 12.45 12.72
N LEU A 168 9.85 11.94 11.50
CA LEU A 168 10.93 11.71 10.54
C LEU A 168 11.61 13.04 10.19
N PRO A 169 12.93 13.03 9.92
CA PRO A 169 13.67 14.26 9.60
C PRO A 169 13.14 14.90 8.33
N GLY A 170 13.01 16.24 8.33
CA GLY A 170 12.69 17.00 7.13
C GLY A 170 13.75 16.81 6.04
N ASN A 171 13.32 16.64 4.80
CA ASN A 171 14.18 16.25 3.69
C ASN A 171 14.32 17.35 2.64
N ARG A 172 13.24 17.71 1.95
CA ARG A 172 13.21 18.79 0.94
C ARG A 172 11.91 19.56 1.02
N LYS A 173 11.99 20.86 0.74
CA LYS A 173 10.83 21.71 0.54
C LYS A 173 10.30 21.60 -0.88
N LEU A 174 8.99 21.52 -1.02
CA LEU A 174 8.27 21.53 -2.28
C LEU A 174 7.89 22.96 -2.67
N ASP A 175 7.50 23.17 -3.94
CA ASP A 175 7.14 24.51 -4.43
C ASP A 175 5.89 25.09 -3.73
N ASN A 176 4.99 24.22 -3.26
CA ASN A 176 3.82 24.61 -2.48
C ASN A 176 4.16 25.02 -1.02
N GLY A 177 5.44 25.04 -0.66
CA GLY A 177 5.91 25.40 0.67
C GLY A 177 5.96 24.25 1.67
N ASP A 178 5.48 23.06 1.31
CA ASP A 178 5.47 21.90 2.19
C ASP A 178 6.87 21.28 2.34
N ILE A 179 7.13 20.60 3.46
CA ILE A 179 8.39 19.89 3.72
C ILE A 179 8.12 18.38 3.78
N VAL A 180 8.76 17.62 2.91
CA VAL A 180 8.70 16.15 2.94
C VAL A 180 9.50 15.63 4.13
N ALA A 181 8.92 14.73 4.93
CA ALA A 181 9.59 14.09 6.07
C ALA A 181 10.03 12.66 5.72
N GLY A 182 11.31 12.35 5.94
CA GLY A 182 11.91 11.07 5.61
C GLY A 182 12.31 10.93 4.15
N THR A 183 12.67 9.71 3.75
CA THR A 183 13.06 9.37 2.37
C THR A 183 11.85 9.46 1.43
N PHE A 184 12.07 9.99 0.23
CA PHE A 184 11.08 9.90 -0.84
C PHE A 184 11.68 9.38 -2.15
N ILE A 185 10.82 8.76 -2.96
CA ILE A 185 11.19 8.02 -4.17
C ILE A 185 10.46 8.63 -5.35
N ILE A 186 11.18 9.28 -6.25
CA ILE A 186 10.60 9.88 -7.45
C ILE A 186 10.41 8.82 -8.53
N CYS A 187 9.20 8.75 -9.06
CA CYS A 187 8.75 7.79 -10.06
C CYS A 187 8.07 8.51 -11.24
N ARG A 188 7.92 7.80 -12.36
CA ARG A 188 7.12 8.26 -13.50
C ARG A 188 5.85 7.42 -13.61
N GLU A 189 4.78 8.01 -14.13
CA GLU A 189 3.62 7.29 -14.65
C GLU A 189 3.71 7.15 -16.18
N ASP A 190 3.18 6.06 -16.75
CA ASP A 190 3.13 5.89 -18.22
C ASP A 190 1.89 6.51 -18.90
N GLY A 191 1.03 7.18 -18.13
CA GLY A 191 -0.21 7.78 -18.59
C GLY A 191 -1.39 6.82 -18.67
N THR A 192 -1.23 5.57 -18.23
CA THR A 192 -2.32 4.60 -18.02
C THR A 192 -2.67 4.42 -16.54
N GLY A 193 -2.01 5.14 -15.63
CA GLY A 193 -2.09 4.95 -14.18
C GLY A 193 -0.99 4.05 -13.61
N GLU A 194 -0.10 3.51 -14.43
CA GLU A 194 0.90 2.53 -14.03
C GLU A 194 2.31 3.15 -13.87
N GLU A 195 3.11 2.63 -12.95
CA GLU A 195 4.46 3.12 -12.74
C GLU A 195 5.43 2.71 -13.86
N ALA A 196 6.36 3.61 -14.14
CA ALA A 196 7.38 3.42 -15.14
C ALA A 196 8.71 4.08 -14.75
N SER A 197 9.80 3.54 -15.31
CA SER A 197 11.15 4.03 -15.12
C SER A 197 11.31 5.47 -15.61
N LEU A 198 11.95 6.33 -14.81
CA LEU A 198 12.27 7.71 -15.20
C LEU A 198 13.14 7.76 -16.46
N THR A 199 12.87 8.74 -17.32
CA THR A 199 13.75 9.08 -18.44
C THR A 199 15.02 9.78 -17.93
N ASP A 200 16.05 9.84 -18.78
CA ASP A 200 17.26 10.60 -18.45
C ASP A 200 16.98 12.08 -18.23
N GLU A 201 16.07 12.68 -19.01
CA GLU A 201 15.66 14.07 -18.85
C GLU A 201 15.00 14.34 -17.49
N GLN A 202 14.12 13.43 -17.04
CA GLN A 202 13.47 13.53 -15.73
C GLN A 202 14.47 13.37 -14.59
N ILE A 203 15.39 12.40 -14.70
CA ILE A 203 16.46 12.24 -13.71
C ILE A 203 17.32 13.48 -13.65
N GLU A 204 17.77 14.02 -14.78
CA GLU A 204 18.59 15.24 -14.79
C GLU A 204 17.84 16.42 -14.17
N LYS A 205 16.55 16.58 -14.48
CA LYS A 205 15.69 17.63 -13.91
C LYS A 205 15.62 17.52 -12.38
N TYR A 206 15.27 16.36 -11.84
CA TYR A 206 15.07 16.20 -10.41
C TYR A 206 16.37 16.05 -9.61
N MET A 207 17.42 15.50 -10.22
CA MET A 207 18.78 15.56 -9.68
C MET A 207 19.19 17.00 -9.45
N ARG A 208 18.99 17.89 -10.43
CA ARG A 208 19.32 19.32 -10.28
C ARG A 208 18.44 19.99 -9.24
N ARG A 209 17.14 19.70 -9.22
CA ARG A 209 16.19 20.31 -8.29
C ARG A 209 16.49 19.99 -6.84
N PHE A 210 16.79 18.73 -6.54
CA PHE A 210 16.96 18.24 -5.16
C PHE A 210 18.42 17.96 -4.78
N TRP A 211 19.38 18.42 -5.60
CA TRP A 211 20.81 18.10 -5.43
C TRP A 211 21.34 18.45 -4.05
N GLU A 212 21.08 19.69 -3.61
CA GLU A 212 21.59 20.21 -2.36
C GLU A 212 20.75 19.70 -1.19
N PRO A 213 21.36 19.05 -0.18
CA PRO A 213 20.67 18.69 1.05
C PRO A 213 20.16 19.92 1.80
N GLU A 214 18.93 19.83 2.28
CA GLU A 214 18.31 20.85 3.13
C GLU A 214 18.22 20.31 4.56
N LEU A 215 18.28 21.21 5.55
CA LEU A 215 18.21 20.88 6.97
C LEU A 215 17.06 21.65 7.60
N TYR A 216 16.19 20.93 8.28
CA TYR A 216 15.03 21.47 8.98
C TYR A 216 15.07 21.05 10.45
N THR A 217 14.67 21.96 11.31
CA THR A 217 14.32 21.65 12.69
C THR A 217 13.00 20.89 12.75
N VAL A 218 12.78 20.15 13.85
CA VAL A 218 11.51 19.44 14.09
C VAL A 218 10.33 20.42 14.02
N GLN A 219 10.48 21.62 14.60
CA GLN A 219 9.42 22.64 14.60
C GLN A 219 9.07 23.11 13.18
N GLU A 220 10.06 23.33 12.30
CA GLU A 220 9.81 23.76 10.92
C GLU A 220 9.02 22.71 10.13
N VAL A 221 9.30 21.41 10.36
CA VAL A 221 8.53 20.32 9.74
C VAL A 221 7.11 20.28 10.31
N GLU A 222 6.95 20.38 11.63
CA GLU A 222 5.65 20.39 12.30
C GLU A 222 4.79 21.58 11.86
N ASP A 223 5.38 22.76 11.68
CA ASP A 223 4.68 23.99 11.27
C ASP A 223 4.06 23.90 9.87
N THR A 224 4.53 22.98 9.02
CA THR A 224 3.90 22.69 7.71
C THR A 224 2.68 21.77 7.81
N SER A 225 2.37 21.24 9.00
CA SER A 225 1.21 20.41 9.25
C SER A 225 0.08 21.26 9.83
N TYR A 226 -0.94 21.57 9.02
CA TYR A 226 -2.05 22.40 9.45
C TYR A 226 -3.39 21.85 8.97
N VAL A 227 -4.45 22.22 9.69
CA VAL A 227 -5.84 21.98 9.30
C VAL A 227 -6.53 23.33 9.23
N SER A 228 -7.06 23.68 8.06
CA SER A 228 -7.88 24.87 7.90
C SER A 228 -9.36 24.50 7.90
N VAL A 229 -10.16 25.17 8.73
CA VAL A 229 -11.62 25.03 8.73
C VAL A 229 -12.22 26.31 8.18
N LYS A 230 -12.84 26.24 7.00
CA LYS A 230 -13.62 27.33 6.40
C LYS A 230 -15.11 27.04 6.56
N SER A 231 -15.88 28.03 7.04
CA SER A 231 -17.33 27.94 7.15
C SER A 231 -18.00 28.86 6.13
N TYR A 232 -19.14 28.44 5.59
CA TYR A 232 -19.92 29.21 4.62
C TYR A 232 -21.32 29.47 5.16
N ASN A 233 -21.85 30.66 4.88
CA ASN A 233 -23.17 31.08 5.35
C ASN A 233 -24.32 30.50 4.49
N SER A 234 -23.99 29.90 3.34
CA SER A 234 -24.95 29.25 2.45
C SER A 234 -24.28 28.12 1.66
N SER A 235 -25.09 27.18 1.16
CA SER A 235 -24.61 26.12 0.26
C SER A 235 -24.08 26.67 -1.06
N ASP A 236 -24.66 27.77 -1.55
CA ASP A 236 -24.21 28.40 -2.80
C ASP A 236 -22.81 29.00 -2.66
N ASP A 237 -22.48 29.60 -1.51
CA ASP A 237 -21.15 30.16 -1.25
C ASP A 237 -20.11 29.05 -1.07
N PHE A 238 -20.49 27.93 -0.44
CA PHE A 238 -19.65 26.74 -0.35
C PHE A 238 -19.35 26.17 -1.74
N LEU A 239 -20.36 26.00 -2.57
CA LEU A 239 -20.19 25.44 -3.92
C LEU A 239 -19.36 26.36 -4.81
N LYS A 240 -19.54 27.68 -4.72
CA LYS A 240 -18.68 28.64 -5.44
C LYS A 240 -17.22 28.49 -5.03
N ALA A 241 -16.93 28.45 -3.73
CA ALA A 241 -15.56 28.31 -3.26
C ALA A 241 -14.93 26.95 -3.59
N LEU A 242 -15.74 25.88 -3.67
CA LEU A 242 -15.24 24.54 -4.01
C LEU A 242 -14.87 24.40 -5.50
N PHE A 243 -15.47 25.20 -6.39
CA PHE A 243 -15.36 25.02 -7.84
C PHE A 243 -14.76 26.22 -8.61
N ASN A 244 -14.51 27.37 -7.95
CA ASN A 244 -13.98 28.58 -8.60
C ASN A 244 -12.51 28.90 -8.25
N ASP A 245 -11.72 27.96 -7.73
CA ASP A 245 -10.26 28.16 -7.61
C ASP A 245 -9.60 28.08 -9.01
N GLU A 246 -9.80 29.11 -9.83
CA GLU A 246 -8.82 29.57 -10.82
C GLU A 246 -8.28 30.93 -10.32
N ASP A 247 -7.04 30.91 -9.80
CA ASP A 247 -6.07 32.01 -9.72
C ASP A 247 -6.56 33.40 -9.25
N GLU A 248 -6.63 33.64 -7.94
CA GLU A 248 -6.46 35.00 -7.36
C GLU A 248 -5.64 34.94 -6.05
N ASP A 249 -4.38 34.51 -6.15
CA ASP A 249 -3.32 34.88 -5.18
C ASP A 249 -2.36 35.89 -5.86
N GLU A 250 -2.89 37.02 -6.33
CA GLU A 250 -2.10 38.23 -6.57
C GLU A 250 -2.56 39.33 -5.60
N ASP A 251 -1.59 39.79 -4.80
CA ASP A 251 -1.55 41.03 -4.03
C ASP A 251 -2.39 41.16 -2.75
N GLU A 252 -1.83 40.69 -1.62
CA GLU A 252 -1.87 41.46 -0.36
C GLU A 252 -0.52 41.32 0.39
N MET A 253 0.54 41.90 -0.19
CA MET A 253 1.70 42.36 0.59
C MET A 253 1.56 43.86 0.85
N GLU A 254 1.21 44.17 2.10
CA GLU A 254 1.42 45.40 2.87
C GLU A 254 1.36 46.79 2.19
N LEU A 255 0.47 47.63 2.73
CA LEU A 255 0.86 48.94 3.27
C LEU A 255 0.19 49.18 4.64
#